data_AF-A3IM14-F1
#
_entry.id   AF-A3IM14-F1
#
_cell.length_a   1.000
_cell.length_b   1.000
_cell.length_c   1.000
_cell.angle_alpha   90.00
_cell.angle_beta   90.00
_cell.angle_gamma   90.00
#
_symmetry.space_group_name_H-M   'P 1'
#
loop_
_entity.id
_entity.type
_entity.pdbx_description
1 polymer ?
#
loop_
_entity_poly.entity_id
_entity_poly.type
_entity_poly.pdbx_seq_one_letter_code
_entity_poly.pdbx_strand_id
1 'polypeptide(L)'
;MLFFKILVSLYLSKVPISSQKAKNSAQGFTLLELLISGIIVGILSTIATPAYIATIDKFHYGEAKLHMGCIKRELEAFRLEKGNFPEDVSSDQVPVGIECFIRSNTTLTPYNSRYDYENWSSSGGCVVKISFFGKDKIRQSPVNGSLHHQPGFYNDRERDRNSDDLILSLGWQPREVCNH
;
A
#
# COMPACT_ATOMS: atom_id res chain seq x y z
N MET A 1 -15.26 20.80 -11.81
CA MET A 1 -14.54 21.95 -12.43
C MET A 1 -15.43 22.89 -13.25
N LEU A 2 -16.46 22.44 -13.97
CA LEU A 2 -17.35 23.33 -14.75
C LEU A 2 -18.17 24.31 -13.88
N PHE A 3 -18.73 23.84 -12.77
CA PHE A 3 -19.51 24.68 -11.83
C PHE A 3 -18.68 25.82 -11.23
N PHE A 4 -17.39 25.59 -10.99
CA PHE A 4 -16.48 26.57 -10.42
C PHE A 4 -16.18 27.71 -11.41
N LYS A 5 -16.03 27.38 -12.71
CA LYS A 5 -15.91 28.39 -13.77
C LYS A 5 -17.17 29.23 -13.91
N ILE A 6 -18.36 28.65 -13.77
CA ILE A 6 -19.64 29.35 -13.89
C ILE A 6 -19.84 30.32 -12.72
N LEU A 7 -19.56 29.88 -11.49
CA LEU A 7 -19.66 30.73 -10.29
C LEU A 7 -18.65 31.88 -10.30
N VAL A 8 -17.39 31.60 -10.65
CA VAL A 8 -16.34 32.63 -10.75
C VAL A 8 -16.62 33.60 -11.89
N SER A 9 -17.10 33.12 -13.05
CA SER A 9 -17.49 33.96 -14.19
C SER A 9 -18.67 34.89 -13.86
N LEU A 10 -19.70 34.38 -13.18
CA LEU A 10 -20.85 35.19 -12.73
C LEU A 10 -20.46 36.22 -11.68
N TYR A 11 -19.52 35.88 -10.79
CA TYR A 11 -19.03 36.80 -9.76
C TYR A 11 -18.12 37.88 -10.34
N LEU A 12 -17.23 37.53 -11.29
CA LEU A 12 -16.32 38.47 -11.96
C LEU A 12 -17.03 39.39 -12.96
N SER A 13 -18.11 38.94 -13.59
CA SER A 13 -18.85 39.72 -14.60
C SER A 13 -19.57 40.96 -14.03
N LYS A 14 -19.85 40.98 -12.72
CA LYS A 14 -20.54 42.11 -12.07
C LYS A 14 -19.62 43.17 -11.45
N VAL A 15 -18.30 43.07 -11.66
CA VAL A 15 -17.35 44.04 -11.11
C VAL A 15 -17.09 45.13 -12.16
N PRO A 16 -17.58 46.38 -11.97
CA PRO A 16 -17.27 47.47 -12.88
C PRO A 16 -15.78 47.82 -12.75
N ILE A 17 -15.00 47.53 -13.79
CA ILE A 17 -13.59 47.88 -13.87
C ILE A 17 -13.50 49.40 -14.13
N SER A 18 -13.57 50.18 -13.06
CA SER A 18 -13.22 51.60 -13.09
C SER A 18 -11.70 51.72 -13.00
N SER A 19 -11.08 52.12 -14.10
CA SER A 19 -9.65 52.45 -14.17
C SER A 19 -9.35 53.66 -13.30
N GLN A 20 -8.84 53.44 -12.08
CA GLN A 20 -8.24 54.48 -11.26
C GLN A 20 -6.73 54.25 -11.10
N LYS A 21 -5.99 55.34 -11.33
CA LYS A 21 -4.53 55.48 -11.27
C LYS A 21 -3.90 54.72 -10.10
N ALA A 22 -2.81 54.03 -10.40
CA ALA A 22 -1.97 53.31 -9.45
C ALA A 22 -1.41 54.26 -8.36
N LYS A 23 -2.10 54.30 -7.21
CA LYS A 23 -1.45 54.59 -5.93
C LYS A 23 -0.98 53.24 -5.39
N ASN A 24 0.29 53.16 -4.98
CA ASN A 24 0.83 52.05 -4.23
C ASN A 24 0.06 51.92 -2.91
N SER A 25 -1.08 51.22 -2.93
CA SER A 25 -1.78 50.76 -1.74
C SER A 25 -1.22 49.40 -1.39
N ALA A 26 -0.64 49.29 -0.19
CA ALA A 26 -0.52 47.99 0.45
C ALA A 26 -1.95 47.45 0.65
N GLN A 27 -2.42 46.65 -0.31
CA GLN A 27 -3.70 45.95 -0.25
C GLN A 27 -3.57 44.84 0.80
N GLY A 28 -4.19 45.04 1.96
CA GLY A 28 -4.43 43.97 2.92
C GLY A 28 -5.57 43.06 2.44
N PHE A 29 -5.54 41.81 2.87
CA PHE A 29 -6.62 40.84 2.63
C PHE A 29 -7.87 41.24 3.41
N THR A 30 -9.06 41.12 2.82
CA THR A 30 -10.31 41.41 3.54
C THR A 30 -10.70 40.23 4.43
N LEU A 31 -11.36 40.52 5.57
CA LEU A 31 -11.91 39.48 6.45
C LEU A 31 -12.88 38.55 5.70
N LEU A 32 -13.66 39.13 4.77
CA LEU A 32 -14.63 38.39 3.97
C LEU A 32 -13.96 37.42 2.99
N GLU A 33 -12.83 37.78 2.39
CA GLU A 33 -12.09 36.87 1.49
C GLU A 33 -11.54 35.66 2.25
N LEU A 34 -10.97 35.86 3.44
CA LEU A 34 -10.53 34.73 4.27
C LEU A 34 -11.72 33.87 4.72
N LEU A 35 -12.87 34.49 5.02
CA LEU A 35 -14.09 33.79 5.43
C LEU A 35 -14.63 32.90 4.31
N ILE A 36 -14.86 33.45 3.12
CA ILE A 36 -15.40 32.68 1.98
C ILE A 36 -14.40 31.62 1.54
N SER A 37 -13.11 31.94 1.50
CA SER A 37 -12.06 30.96 1.18
C SER A 37 -12.04 29.81 2.19
N GLY A 38 -12.16 30.10 3.49
CA GLY A 38 -12.22 29.07 4.53
C GLY A 38 -13.42 28.14 4.38
N ILE A 39 -14.59 28.68 4.03
CA ILE A 39 -15.80 27.89 3.74
C ILE A 39 -15.58 26.97 2.54
N ILE A 40 -15.04 27.50 1.44
CA ILE A 40 -14.78 26.73 0.22
C ILE A 40 -13.75 25.62 0.49
N VAL A 41 -12.63 25.93 1.14
CA VAL A 41 -11.60 24.94 1.49
C VAL A 41 -12.15 23.88 2.44
N GLY A 42 -13.00 24.26 3.41
CA GLY A 42 -13.65 23.33 4.32
C GLY A 42 -14.56 22.32 3.61
N ILE A 43 -15.37 22.78 2.66
CA ILE A 43 -16.23 21.90 1.85
C ILE A 43 -15.38 20.97 0.97
N LEU A 44 -14.36 21.51 0.30
CA LEU A 44 -13.49 20.72 -0.57
C LEU A 44 -12.66 19.70 0.20
N SER A 45 -12.15 20.05 1.39
CA SER A 45 -11.33 19.17 2.23
C SER A 45 -12.12 17.94 2.68
N THR A 46 -13.38 18.12 3.09
CA THR A 46 -14.25 17.01 3.49
C THR A 46 -14.44 15.99 2.37
N ILE A 47 -14.59 16.46 1.12
CA ILE A 47 -14.77 15.59 -0.05
C ILE A 47 -13.44 14.93 -0.47
N ALA A 48 -12.33 15.68 -0.40
CA ALA A 48 -11.03 15.21 -0.87
C ALA A 48 -10.36 14.21 0.08
N THR A 49 -10.55 14.35 1.40
CA THR A 49 -9.89 13.53 2.42
C THR A 49 -10.11 12.02 2.27
N PRO A 50 -11.34 11.49 2.15
CA PRO A 50 -11.53 10.04 2.02
C PRO A 50 -10.92 9.48 0.74
N ALA A 51 -10.99 10.22 -0.37
CA ALA A 51 -10.35 9.83 -1.62
C ALA A 51 -8.82 9.81 -1.49
N TYR A 52 -8.24 10.80 -0.81
CA TYR A 52 -6.81 10.87 -0.52
C TYR A 52 -6.32 9.69 0.33
N ILE A 53 -7.05 9.34 1.40
CA ILE A 53 -6.72 8.17 2.24
C ILE A 53 -6.74 6.88 1.41
N ALA A 54 -7.74 6.68 0.55
CA ALA A 54 -7.80 5.51 -0.32
C ALA A 54 -6.63 5.45 -1.33
N THR A 55 -6.12 6.61 -1.77
CA THR A 55 -4.92 6.68 -2.62
C THR A 55 -3.65 6.32 -1.83
N ILE A 56 -3.49 6.83 -0.61
CA ILE A 56 -2.41 6.41 0.29
C ILE A 56 -2.43 4.90 0.51
N ASP A 57 -3.62 4.35 0.77
CA ASP A 57 -3.74 2.91 1.03
C ASP A 57 -3.25 2.10 -0.18
N LYS A 58 -3.60 2.51 -1.41
CA LYS A 58 -3.10 1.89 -2.65
C LYS A 58 -1.58 2.00 -2.79
N PHE A 59 -0.97 3.13 -2.39
CA PHE A 59 0.48 3.27 -2.41
C PHE A 59 1.16 2.31 -1.45
N HIS A 60 0.65 2.18 -0.21
CA HIS A 60 1.18 1.23 0.77
C HIS A 60 1.11 -0.23 0.28
N TYR A 61 0.00 -0.66 -0.32
CA TYR A 61 -0.08 -1.99 -0.92
C TYR A 61 0.81 -2.15 -2.16
N GLY A 62 1.03 -1.07 -2.93
CA GLY A 62 1.98 -1.06 -4.04
C GLY A 62 3.42 -1.25 -3.57
N GLU A 63 3.82 -0.53 -2.52
CA GLU A 63 5.12 -0.67 -1.86
C GLU A 63 5.29 -2.07 -1.26
N ALA A 64 4.26 -2.62 -0.62
CA ALA A 64 4.30 -3.99 -0.12
C ALA A 64 4.55 -5.01 -1.24
N LYS A 65 3.90 -4.86 -2.40
CA LYS A 65 4.17 -5.70 -3.58
C LYS A 65 5.61 -5.57 -4.08
N LEU A 66 6.19 -4.37 -4.04
CA LEU A 66 7.58 -4.16 -4.44
C LEU A 66 8.55 -4.88 -3.49
N HIS A 67 8.34 -4.78 -2.18
CA HIS A 67 9.13 -5.47 -1.16
C HIS A 67 9.00 -6.99 -1.28
N MET A 68 7.77 -7.51 -1.37
CA MET A 68 7.52 -8.94 -1.60
C MET A 68 8.17 -9.43 -2.91
N GLY A 69 8.13 -8.61 -3.95
CA GLY A 69 8.81 -8.88 -5.21
C GLY A 69 10.34 -8.92 -5.07
N CYS A 70 10.94 -8.11 -4.19
CA CYS A 70 12.36 -8.21 -3.88
C CYS A 70 12.69 -9.49 -3.11
N ILE A 71 11.95 -9.77 -2.02
CA ILE A 71 12.09 -11.00 -1.22
C ILE A 71 11.99 -12.23 -2.12
N LYS A 72 11.02 -12.27 -3.05
CA LYS A 72 10.87 -13.36 -4.02
C LYS A 72 12.14 -13.59 -4.84
N ARG A 73 12.77 -12.53 -5.36
CA ARG A 73 13.99 -12.66 -6.19
C ARG A 73 15.15 -13.22 -5.38
N GLU A 74 15.29 -12.80 -4.13
CA GLU A 74 16.33 -13.33 -3.23
C GLU A 74 16.06 -14.78 -2.85
N LEU A 75 14.79 -15.16 -2.61
CA LEU A 75 14.41 -16.56 -2.38
C LEU A 75 14.73 -17.45 -3.59
N GLU A 76 14.45 -16.96 -4.80
CA GLU A 76 14.78 -17.67 -6.04
C GLU A 76 16.30 -17.78 -6.21
N ALA A 77 17.07 -16.72 -5.94
CA ALA A 77 18.53 -16.74 -5.96
C ALA A 77 19.11 -17.73 -4.94
N PHE A 78 18.62 -17.69 -3.69
CA PHE A 78 19.00 -18.62 -2.63
C PHE A 78 18.76 -20.06 -3.06
N ARG A 79 17.61 -20.36 -3.66
CA ARG A 79 17.31 -21.70 -4.20
C ARG A 79 18.29 -22.13 -5.28
N LEU A 80 18.68 -21.21 -6.17
CA LEU A 80 19.66 -21.51 -7.22
C LEU A 80 21.06 -21.80 -6.64
N GLU A 81 21.42 -21.17 -5.54
CA GLU A 81 22.73 -21.34 -4.89
C GLU A 81 22.80 -22.56 -3.97
N LYS A 82 21.75 -22.82 -3.19
CA LYS A 82 21.71 -23.86 -2.15
C LYS A 82 20.96 -25.12 -2.57
N GLY A 83 20.16 -25.05 -3.63
CA GLY A 83 19.32 -26.14 -4.14
C GLY A 83 17.94 -26.23 -3.48
N ASN A 84 17.72 -25.54 -2.35
CA ASN A 84 16.45 -25.50 -1.61
C ASN A 84 16.11 -24.07 -1.18
N PHE A 85 14.85 -23.84 -0.81
CA PHE A 85 14.44 -22.58 -0.18
C PHE A 85 14.86 -22.54 1.30
N PRO A 86 14.96 -21.34 1.92
CA PRO A 86 15.20 -21.22 3.36
C PRO A 86 14.18 -21.98 4.21
N GLU A 87 14.57 -22.32 5.44
CA GLU A 87 13.63 -22.87 6.43
C GLU A 87 12.54 -21.87 6.77
N ASP A 88 11.38 -22.40 7.17
CA ASP A 88 10.27 -21.62 7.67
C ASP A 88 10.68 -20.83 8.92
N VAL A 89 10.20 -19.59 9.03
CA VAL A 89 10.49 -18.73 10.18
C VAL A 89 9.20 -18.13 10.72
N SER A 90 9.18 -17.79 12.00
CA SER A 90 8.03 -17.08 12.58
C SER A 90 7.85 -15.71 11.94
N SER A 91 6.62 -15.19 11.97
CA SER A 91 6.29 -13.88 11.42
C SER A 91 7.21 -12.76 11.92
N ASP A 92 7.52 -11.82 11.02
CA ASP A 92 8.45 -10.70 11.25
C ASP A 92 9.91 -11.13 11.53
N GLN A 93 10.26 -12.40 11.32
CA GLN A 93 11.65 -12.87 11.26
C GLN A 93 12.15 -12.97 9.82
N VAL A 94 13.44 -12.74 9.66
CA VAL A 94 14.11 -12.74 8.36
C VAL A 94 14.65 -14.16 8.10
N PRO A 95 14.25 -14.83 7.01
CA PRO A 95 14.86 -16.10 6.60
C PRO A 95 16.34 -15.91 6.26
N VAL A 96 17.13 -16.98 6.40
CA VAL A 96 18.57 -16.93 6.09
C VAL A 96 18.82 -16.54 4.62
N GLY A 97 19.78 -15.64 4.39
CA GLY A 97 20.20 -15.24 3.05
C GLY A 97 19.25 -14.27 2.33
N ILE A 98 18.28 -13.68 3.03
CA ILE A 98 17.32 -12.72 2.50
C ILE A 98 17.57 -11.35 3.14
N GLU A 99 17.96 -10.36 2.35
CA GLU A 99 18.28 -9.00 2.81
C GLU A 99 17.10 -8.04 2.61
N CYS A 100 16.30 -8.22 1.56
CA CYS A 100 15.14 -7.39 1.24
C CYS A 100 13.94 -7.55 2.19
N PHE A 101 14.06 -8.37 3.25
CA PHE A 101 13.01 -8.59 4.22
C PHE A 101 13.01 -7.50 5.31
N ILE A 102 12.08 -6.56 5.20
CA ILE A 102 11.95 -5.43 6.13
C ILE A 102 11.08 -5.83 7.34
N ARG A 103 11.56 -5.53 8.54
CA ARG A 103 10.86 -5.82 9.80
C ARG A 103 9.95 -4.68 10.24
N SER A 104 8.90 -5.00 10.99
CA SER A 104 7.90 -4.06 11.50
C SER A 104 8.45 -3.00 12.47
N ASN A 105 9.62 -3.24 13.05
CA ASN A 105 10.30 -2.28 13.93
C ASN A 105 10.94 -1.11 13.18
N THR A 106 10.99 -1.17 11.85
CA THR A 106 11.41 -0.06 11.00
C THR A 106 10.16 0.70 10.54
N THR A 107 10.22 2.04 10.53
CA THR A 107 9.14 2.88 9.97
C THR A 107 9.08 2.84 8.43
N LEU A 108 9.77 1.86 7.82
CA LEU A 108 9.90 1.67 6.38
C LEU A 108 8.90 0.63 5.86
N THR A 109 8.28 -0.16 6.75
CA THR A 109 7.26 -1.11 6.33
C THR A 109 5.92 -0.38 6.15
N PRO A 110 5.18 -0.61 5.05
CA PRO A 110 3.84 -0.06 4.88
C PRO A 110 2.96 -0.33 6.10
N TYR A 111 2.30 0.72 6.60
CA TYR A 111 1.51 0.74 7.85
C TYR A 111 2.25 0.33 9.14
N ASN A 112 3.58 0.17 9.13
CA ASN A 112 4.33 -0.55 10.16
C ASN A 112 3.71 -1.94 10.41
N SER A 113 3.31 -2.61 9.33
CA SER A 113 2.77 -3.97 9.36
C SER A 113 3.90 -5.00 9.30
N ARG A 114 3.55 -6.27 9.11
CA ARG A 114 4.49 -7.41 9.16
C ARG A 114 4.46 -8.19 7.87
N TYR A 115 5.61 -8.75 7.52
CA TYR A 115 5.72 -9.82 6.54
C TYR A 115 5.92 -11.16 7.24
N ASP A 116 5.46 -12.22 6.58
CA ASP A 116 5.57 -13.59 7.03
C ASP A 116 5.99 -14.44 5.83
N TYR A 117 7.17 -15.03 5.92
CA TYR A 117 7.64 -15.99 4.93
C TYR A 117 7.22 -17.38 5.39
N GLU A 118 6.52 -18.11 4.53
CA GLU A 118 6.11 -19.47 4.81
C GLU A 118 6.69 -20.45 3.78
N ASN A 119 7.34 -21.50 4.28
CA ASN A 119 7.77 -22.65 3.48
C ASN A 119 7.11 -23.91 4.02
N TRP A 120 5.85 -24.13 3.66
CA TRP A 120 5.09 -25.24 4.22
C TRP A 120 5.12 -26.47 3.32
N SER A 121 5.65 -27.57 3.84
CA SER A 121 5.65 -28.88 3.18
C SER A 121 4.25 -29.49 3.17
N SER A 122 3.75 -29.83 1.98
CA SER A 122 2.45 -30.49 1.77
C SER A 122 2.63 -31.69 0.84
N SER A 123 1.95 -32.81 1.14
CA SER A 123 2.09 -34.14 0.50
C SER A 123 2.74 -34.17 -0.90
N GLY A 124 4.07 -34.31 -0.93
CA GLY A 124 4.86 -34.45 -2.18
C GLY A 124 5.57 -33.19 -2.67
N GLY A 125 5.52 -32.09 -1.92
CA GLY A 125 6.16 -30.83 -2.26
C GLY A 125 6.00 -29.79 -1.15
N CYS A 126 6.10 -28.51 -1.50
CA CYS A 126 5.83 -27.40 -0.59
C CYS A 126 5.22 -26.24 -1.36
N VAL A 127 4.55 -25.37 -0.60
CA VAL A 127 4.12 -24.07 -1.10
C VAL A 127 4.94 -23.01 -0.40
N VAL A 128 5.66 -22.22 -1.19
CA VAL A 128 6.42 -21.08 -0.70
C VAL A 128 5.60 -19.82 -0.93
N LYS A 129 5.33 -19.08 0.14
CA LYS A 129 4.54 -17.85 0.07
C LYS A 129 5.10 -16.79 1.00
N ILE A 130 4.80 -15.54 0.67
CA ILE A 130 5.05 -14.37 1.50
C ILE A 130 3.71 -13.72 1.77
N SER A 131 3.37 -13.49 3.03
CA SER A 131 2.12 -12.84 3.45
C SER A 131 2.44 -11.47 4.04
N PHE A 132 1.62 -10.47 3.74
CA PHE A 132 1.70 -9.12 4.30
C PHE A 132 0.40 -8.81 5.04
N PHE A 133 0.47 -8.44 6.32
CA PHE A 133 -0.69 -8.39 7.24
C PHE A 133 -1.57 -7.14 7.09
N GLY A 134 -1.53 -6.50 5.92
CA GLY A 134 -2.37 -5.35 5.63
C GLY A 134 -2.19 -4.16 6.60
N LYS A 135 -3.26 -3.38 6.70
CA LYS A 135 -3.38 -2.15 7.48
C LYS A 135 -3.70 -2.44 8.94
N ASP A 136 -4.43 -3.51 9.23
CA ASP A 136 -4.81 -3.86 10.60
C ASP A 136 -3.69 -4.60 11.38
N LYS A 137 -2.67 -5.09 10.66
CA LYS A 137 -1.45 -5.74 11.19
C LYS A 137 -1.72 -7.09 11.83
N ILE A 138 -2.91 -7.64 11.60
CA ILE A 138 -3.35 -8.93 12.12
C ILE A 138 -3.29 -9.90 10.94
N ARG A 139 -2.77 -11.09 11.18
CA ARG A 139 -2.75 -12.13 10.17
C ARG A 139 -4.11 -12.81 10.11
N GLN A 140 -4.86 -12.67 9.01
CA GLN A 140 -6.10 -13.43 8.78
C GLN A 140 -5.91 -14.55 7.75
N SER A 141 -4.90 -14.43 6.89
CA SER A 141 -4.48 -15.48 5.96
C SER A 141 -4.20 -16.80 6.70
N PRO A 142 -4.40 -17.98 6.11
CA PRO A 142 -4.18 -19.25 6.83
C PRO A 142 -2.69 -19.54 7.09
N VAL A 143 -2.33 -19.92 8.32
CA VAL A 143 -0.99 -20.44 8.68
C VAL A 143 -0.86 -21.83 8.07
N ASN A 144 0.30 -22.18 7.49
CA ASN A 144 0.55 -23.53 6.99
C ASN A 144 -0.45 -24.00 5.93
N GLY A 145 -1.09 -23.06 5.23
CA GLY A 145 -2.06 -23.36 4.19
C GLY A 145 -1.39 -23.65 2.84
N SER A 146 -1.81 -24.71 2.15
CA SER A 146 -1.41 -25.00 0.76
C SER A 146 -2.29 -24.26 -0.26
N LEU A 147 -2.61 -22.98 -0.01
CA LEU A 147 -3.40 -22.18 -0.94
C LEU A 147 -2.51 -21.65 -2.07
N HIS A 148 -3.13 -21.29 -3.20
CA HIS A 148 -2.44 -20.62 -4.32
C HIS A 148 -1.26 -21.42 -4.91
N HIS A 149 -1.53 -22.60 -5.47
CA HIS A 149 -0.51 -23.43 -6.13
C HIS A 149 0.11 -22.81 -7.39
N GLN A 150 -0.48 -21.74 -7.91
CA GLN A 150 0.07 -20.99 -9.03
C GLN A 150 0.87 -19.78 -8.50
N PRO A 151 2.00 -19.42 -9.13
CA PRO A 151 2.76 -18.25 -8.74
C PRO A 151 1.99 -16.97 -9.06
N GLY A 152 1.93 -16.03 -8.12
CA GLY A 152 1.20 -14.79 -8.31
C GLY A 152 0.89 -14.04 -7.03
N PHE A 153 0.38 -12.82 -7.19
CA PHE A 153 -0.20 -12.05 -6.09
C PHE A 153 -1.68 -12.38 -5.94
N TYR A 154 -2.10 -12.62 -4.70
CA TYR A 154 -3.46 -12.95 -4.33
C TYR A 154 -3.92 -12.05 -3.20
N ASN A 155 -5.20 -11.68 -3.24
CA ASN A 155 -5.84 -10.95 -2.16
C ASN A 155 -6.61 -11.95 -1.31
N ASP A 156 -6.25 -12.09 -0.03
CA ASP A 156 -6.93 -13.03 0.88
C ASP A 156 -8.39 -12.65 1.10
N ARG A 157 -8.80 -11.42 0.71
CA ARG A 157 -10.19 -10.97 0.63
C ARG A 157 -11.10 -11.90 -0.20
N GLU A 158 -10.53 -12.65 -1.14
CA GLU A 158 -11.27 -13.65 -1.93
C GLU A 158 -11.77 -14.81 -1.06
N ARG A 159 -11.04 -15.15 0.01
CA ARG A 159 -11.40 -16.19 0.98
C ARG A 159 -12.14 -15.61 2.18
N ASP A 160 -11.62 -14.53 2.76
CA ASP A 160 -12.21 -13.86 3.92
C ASP A 160 -12.46 -12.38 3.59
N ARG A 161 -13.73 -11.99 3.46
CA ARG A 161 -14.10 -10.61 3.09
C ARG A 161 -13.62 -9.54 4.07
N ASN A 162 -13.26 -9.91 5.30
CA ASN A 162 -12.73 -9.00 6.29
C ASN A 162 -11.21 -8.90 6.26
N SER A 163 -10.54 -9.81 5.55
CA SER A 163 -9.09 -9.82 5.38
C SER A 163 -8.65 -8.67 4.49
N ASP A 164 -7.54 -8.06 4.90
CA ASP A 164 -6.78 -7.05 4.17
C ASP A 164 -5.34 -7.54 3.89
N ASP A 165 -5.10 -8.85 4.08
CA ASP A 165 -3.86 -9.55 3.79
C ASP A 165 -3.59 -9.64 2.29
N LEU A 166 -2.33 -9.44 1.94
CA LEU A 166 -1.80 -9.65 0.60
C LEU A 166 -0.85 -10.84 0.62
N ILE A 167 -1.03 -11.78 -0.32
CA ILE A 167 -0.22 -12.98 -0.42
C ILE A 167 0.53 -12.97 -1.76
N LEU A 168 1.83 -13.24 -1.73
CA LEU A 168 2.63 -13.57 -2.91
C LEU A 168 2.99 -15.06 -2.84
N SER A 169 2.42 -15.86 -3.73
CA SER A 169 2.79 -17.27 -3.87
C SER A 169 3.89 -17.42 -4.92
N LEU A 170 4.87 -18.26 -4.64
CA LEU A 170 5.84 -18.76 -5.63
C LEU A 170 5.33 -20.03 -6.33
N GLY A 171 4.12 -20.46 -6.00
CA GLY A 171 3.48 -21.66 -6.54
C GLY A 171 3.98 -22.95 -5.89
N TRP A 172 3.47 -24.07 -6.40
CA TRP A 172 3.86 -25.41 -5.95
C TRP A 172 5.32 -25.71 -6.31
N GLN A 173 6.07 -26.19 -5.33
CA GLN A 173 7.47 -26.57 -5.47
C GLN A 173 7.63 -28.07 -5.21
N PRO A 174 8.48 -28.77 -5.98
CA PRO A 174 8.69 -30.19 -5.80
C PRO A 174 9.52 -30.44 -4.52
N ARG A 175 9.42 -31.64 -3.94
CA ARG A 175 9.92 -31.92 -2.59
C ARG A 175 11.42 -31.69 -2.43
N GLU A 176 12.21 -31.80 -3.49
CA GLU A 176 13.66 -31.70 -3.47
C GLU A 176 14.15 -30.28 -3.14
N VAL A 177 13.35 -29.27 -3.46
CA VAL A 177 13.68 -27.86 -3.18
C VAL A 177 13.02 -27.34 -1.91
N CYS A 178 12.19 -28.18 -1.26
CA CYS A 178 11.52 -27.87 -0.02
C CYS A 178 12.46 -28.18 1.14
N ASN A 179 12.61 -27.24 2.07
CA ASN A 179 13.33 -27.52 3.29
C ASN A 179 12.40 -28.23 4.27
N HIS A 180 12.93 -29.19 5.02
CA HIS A 180 12.19 -30.02 5.97
C HIS A 180 12.45 -29.61 7.41
#